data_AF-A0AAD0RT51-F1
#
_entry.id   AF-A0AAD0RT51-F1
#
_cell.length_a   1.000
_cell.length_b   1.000
_cell.length_c   1.000
_cell.angle_alpha   90.00
_cell.angle_beta   90.00
_cell.angle_gamma   90.00
#
_symmetry.space_group_name_H-M   'P 1'
#
loop_
_entity.id
_entity.type
_entity.pdbx_description
1 polymer ?
#
loop_
_entity_poly.entity_id
_entity_poly.type
_entity_poly.pdbx_seq_one_letter_code
_entity_poly.pdbx_strand_id
1 'polypeptide(L)'
;MAGKYNPRKAAERAARLTDNCTTNTVARVIAQVNTMTPGRQSGLMMTREQIETHSIGMLAALDQLTQRWDSFAFRCLSSWYRIAYYTAQNLSRPDLDKLARGARCALFDLSNDGMQPVMRPNQYRILRGMVLSLMNSMPFIPAKLMAVMQQQSREQFEHDVAPEWYDAPAWARDAVVKVINGASMAAAMQRHDLGNREAREQVITLGMAAHAMLHDSTTPIPETLQALRSLRRQLLPVIERFNRGDYLPEPLRAAA
;
A
#
# COMPACT_ATOMS: atom_id res chain seq x y z
N MET A 1 -30.54 -22.43 -13.54
CA MET A 1 -31.74 -21.57 -13.48
C MET A 1 -31.35 -20.25 -12.83
N ALA A 2 -31.34 -19.15 -13.60
CA ALA A 2 -30.97 -17.83 -13.09
C ALA A 2 -32.03 -17.36 -12.09
N GLY A 3 -31.64 -17.20 -10.82
CA GLY A 3 -32.53 -16.67 -9.78
C GLY A 3 -32.98 -15.26 -10.17
N LYS A 4 -34.28 -15.08 -10.41
CA LYS A 4 -34.85 -13.77 -10.74
C LYS A 4 -34.52 -12.77 -9.63
N TYR A 5 -33.90 -11.65 -10.00
CA TYR A 5 -33.60 -10.53 -9.12
C TYR A 5 -34.88 -10.09 -8.40
N ASN A 6 -34.87 -10.14 -7.06
CA ASN A 6 -36.00 -9.74 -6.23
C ASN A 6 -35.65 -8.42 -5.53
N PRO A 7 -36.19 -7.28 -6.00
CA PRO A 7 -35.84 -5.96 -5.49
C PRO A 7 -36.22 -5.77 -4.01
N ARG A 8 -37.24 -6.49 -3.52
CA ARG A 8 -37.65 -6.45 -2.10
C ARG A 8 -36.61 -7.12 -1.19
N LYS A 9 -36.12 -8.31 -1.57
CA LYS A 9 -35.04 -8.98 -0.85
C LYS A 9 -33.72 -8.21 -0.89
N ALA A 10 -33.42 -7.54 -2.00
CA ALA A 10 -32.24 -6.68 -2.12
C ALA A 10 -32.34 -5.43 -1.22
N ALA A 11 -33.51 -4.80 -1.16
CA ALA A 11 -33.78 -3.66 -0.30
C ALA A 11 -33.73 -4.03 1.19
N GLU A 12 -34.28 -5.18 1.60
CA GLU A 12 -34.19 -5.68 2.98
C GLU A 12 -32.74 -6.00 3.40
N ARG A 13 -31.92 -6.51 2.47
CA ARG A 13 -30.48 -6.75 2.72
C ARG A 13 -29.70 -5.44 2.83
N ALA A 14 -30.04 -4.45 2.01
CA ALA A 14 -29.46 -3.11 2.06
C ALA A 14 -29.83 -2.39 3.37
N ALA A 15 -31.10 -2.49 3.81
CA ALA A 15 -31.57 -1.93 5.07
C ALA A 15 -30.82 -2.48 6.29
N ARG A 16 -30.61 -3.80 6.33
CA ARG A 16 -29.80 -4.46 7.38
C ARG A 16 -28.32 -4.10 7.36
N LEU A 17 -27.77 -3.69 6.21
CA LEU A 17 -26.40 -3.20 6.09
C LEU A 17 -26.27 -1.73 6.51
N THR A 18 -27.32 -0.92 6.35
CA THR A 18 -27.36 0.48 6.79
C THR A 18 -27.56 0.64 8.29
N ASP A 19 -28.34 -0.23 8.96
CA ASP A 19 -28.57 -0.13 10.41
C ASP A 19 -27.31 -0.42 11.25
N ASN A 20 -26.28 -1.05 10.66
CA ASN A 20 -25.00 -1.32 11.33
C ASN A 20 -23.89 -0.28 11.02
N CYS A 21 -24.15 0.79 10.26
CA CYS A 21 -23.07 1.60 9.70
C CYS A 21 -23.43 3.08 9.52
N THR A 22 -23.30 3.87 10.59
CA THR A 22 -23.09 5.32 10.46
C THR A 22 -21.63 5.69 10.11
N THR A 23 -20.68 4.74 10.10
CA THR A 23 -19.24 5.01 9.84
C THR A 23 -18.60 4.28 8.64
N ASN A 24 -19.29 3.36 7.94
CA ASN A 24 -18.66 2.58 6.86
C ASN A 24 -19.03 3.08 5.45
N THR A 25 -18.20 3.98 4.92
CA THR A 25 -18.29 4.53 3.55
C THR A 25 -18.41 3.44 2.48
N VAL A 26 -17.78 2.27 2.70
CA VAL A 26 -17.80 1.14 1.76
C VAL A 26 -19.18 0.48 1.71
N ALA A 27 -19.81 0.24 2.86
CA ALA A 27 -21.17 -0.30 2.94
C ALA A 27 -22.20 0.63 2.28
N ARG A 28 -22.02 1.95 2.44
CA ARG A 28 -22.86 2.97 1.77
C ARG A 28 -22.72 2.94 0.25
N VAL A 29 -21.50 2.84 -0.28
CA VAL A 29 -21.28 2.77 -1.74
C VAL A 29 -21.87 1.49 -2.32
N ILE A 30 -21.72 0.35 -1.65
CA ILE A 30 -22.28 -0.94 -2.11
C ILE A 30 -23.82 -0.91 -2.04
N ALA A 31 -24.41 -0.39 -0.97
CA ALA A 31 -25.86 -0.23 -0.85
C ALA A 31 -26.44 0.72 -1.92
N GLN A 32 -25.69 1.79 -2.26
CA GLN A 32 -26.07 2.73 -3.30
C GLN A 32 -26.01 2.10 -4.70
N VAL A 33 -25.02 1.25 -4.98
CA VAL A 33 -24.90 0.59 -6.30
C VAL A 33 -25.96 -0.52 -6.47
N ASN A 34 -26.26 -1.26 -5.40
CA ASN A 34 -27.20 -2.39 -5.42
C ASN A 34 -28.69 -1.97 -5.56
N THR A 35 -29.01 -0.71 -5.28
CA THR A 35 -30.39 -0.17 -5.31
C THR A 35 -30.72 0.58 -6.61
N MET A 36 -29.77 0.69 -7.54
CA MET A 36 -29.93 1.50 -8.77
C MET A 36 -30.24 0.66 -10.01
N THR A 37 -31.08 1.21 -10.89
CA THR A 37 -31.46 0.63 -12.18
C THR A 37 -30.28 0.59 -13.18
N PRO A 38 -30.19 -0.41 -14.07
CA PRO A 38 -29.03 -0.67 -14.94
C PRO A 38 -28.53 0.52 -15.78
N GLY A 39 -29.43 1.39 -16.25
CA GLY A 39 -29.06 2.59 -17.02
C GLY A 39 -28.30 3.66 -16.22
N ARG A 40 -28.44 3.69 -14.88
CA ARG A 40 -27.70 4.63 -14.01
C ARG A 40 -26.34 4.09 -13.56
N GLN A 41 -26.01 2.83 -13.84
CA GLN A 41 -24.72 2.21 -13.50
C GLN A 41 -23.61 2.60 -14.50
N SER A 42 -23.95 3.02 -15.72
CA SER A 42 -23.02 3.36 -16.81
C SER A 42 -22.03 4.50 -16.50
N GLY A 43 -22.27 5.31 -15.45
CA GLY A 43 -21.35 6.35 -14.97
C GLY A 43 -20.75 6.07 -13.59
N LEU A 44 -21.04 4.90 -13.00
CA LEU A 44 -20.56 4.48 -11.68
C LEU A 44 -19.52 3.37 -11.75
N MET A 45 -19.53 2.57 -12.82
CA MET A 45 -18.54 1.54 -13.09
C MET A 45 -17.28 2.15 -13.69
N MET A 46 -16.14 1.47 -13.53
CA MET A 46 -14.92 1.89 -14.21
C MET A 46 -15.11 1.86 -15.73
N THR A 47 -14.56 2.85 -16.41
CA THR A 47 -14.52 2.86 -17.88
C THR A 47 -13.57 1.77 -18.37
N ARG A 48 -13.73 1.37 -19.64
CA ARG A 48 -12.81 0.43 -20.28
C ARG A 48 -11.36 0.90 -20.21
N GLU A 49 -11.13 2.18 -20.46
CA GLU A 49 -9.80 2.81 -20.39
C GLU A 49 -9.19 2.73 -18.98
N GLN A 50 -10.00 2.95 -17.93
CA GLN A 50 -9.54 2.81 -16.54
C GLN A 50 -9.14 1.35 -16.23
N ILE A 51 -9.95 0.38 -16.67
CA ILE A 51 -9.66 -1.05 -16.49
C ILE A 51 -8.38 -1.43 -17.23
N GLU A 52 -8.22 -0.98 -18.48
CA GLU A 52 -7.02 -1.23 -19.29
C GLU A 52 -5.77 -0.61 -18.64
N THR A 53 -5.87 0.64 -18.17
CA THR A 53 -4.77 1.34 -17.49
C THR A 53 -4.31 0.59 -16.23
N HIS A 54 -5.25 0.18 -15.37
CA HIS A 54 -4.91 -0.58 -14.17
C HIS A 54 -4.35 -1.97 -14.50
N SER A 55 -4.92 -2.63 -15.50
CA SER A 55 -4.44 -3.94 -15.98
C SER A 55 -3.01 -3.88 -16.50
N ILE A 56 -2.70 -2.90 -17.34
CA ILE A 56 -1.35 -2.66 -17.85
C ILE A 56 -0.40 -2.37 -16.70
N GLY A 57 -0.78 -1.52 -15.76
CA GLY A 57 0.06 -1.20 -14.60
C GLY A 57 0.40 -2.42 -13.73
N MET A 58 -0.56 -3.31 -13.48
CA MET A 58 -0.32 -4.55 -12.73
C MET A 58 0.62 -5.51 -13.48
N LEU A 59 0.40 -5.71 -14.78
CA LEU A 59 1.22 -6.59 -15.61
C LEU A 59 2.65 -6.04 -15.75
N ALA A 60 2.80 -4.75 -15.99
CA ALA A 60 4.11 -4.11 -16.09
C ALA A 60 4.91 -4.24 -14.78
N ALA A 61 4.27 -4.06 -13.62
CA ALA A 61 4.92 -4.28 -12.33
C ALA A 61 5.35 -5.75 -12.15
N LEU A 62 4.51 -6.70 -12.54
CA LEU A 62 4.85 -8.12 -12.48
C LEU A 62 6.05 -8.46 -13.39
N ASP A 63 6.02 -8.00 -14.65
CA ASP A 63 7.09 -8.25 -15.62
C ASP A 63 8.41 -7.61 -15.18
N GLN A 64 8.36 -6.36 -14.71
CA GLN A 64 9.53 -5.63 -14.21
C GLN A 64 10.19 -6.39 -13.05
N LEU A 65 9.41 -6.78 -12.04
CA LEU A 65 9.92 -7.45 -10.85
C LEU A 65 10.42 -8.88 -11.13
N THR A 66 9.95 -9.48 -12.23
CA THR A 66 10.43 -10.79 -12.70
C THR A 66 11.80 -10.68 -13.38
N GLN A 67 12.06 -9.57 -14.06
CA GLN A 67 13.32 -9.35 -14.78
C GLN A 67 14.45 -8.90 -13.85
N ARG A 68 14.13 -8.04 -12.87
CA ARG A 68 15.09 -7.51 -11.90
C ARG A 68 14.39 -7.01 -10.66
N TRP A 69 15.13 -6.88 -9.56
CA TRP A 69 14.61 -6.18 -8.39
C TRP A 69 14.27 -4.73 -8.76
N ASP A 70 13.04 -4.33 -8.44
CA ASP A 70 12.53 -2.99 -8.70
C ASP A 70 11.56 -2.59 -7.58
N SER A 71 11.95 -1.58 -6.82
CA SER A 71 11.22 -1.17 -5.62
C SER A 71 9.83 -0.61 -5.94
N PHE A 72 9.66 0.03 -7.11
CA PHE A 72 8.36 0.50 -7.55
C PHE A 72 7.44 -0.67 -7.85
N ALA A 73 7.91 -1.60 -8.66
CA ALA A 73 7.16 -2.76 -9.07
C ALA A 73 6.70 -3.56 -7.84
N PHE A 74 7.58 -3.74 -6.86
CA PHE A 74 7.26 -4.35 -5.57
C PHE A 74 6.17 -3.59 -4.81
N ARG A 75 6.27 -2.26 -4.69
CA ARG A 75 5.24 -1.43 -4.02
C ARG A 75 3.90 -1.44 -4.76
N CYS A 76 3.93 -1.42 -6.08
CA CYS A 76 2.74 -1.55 -6.92
C CYS A 76 2.03 -2.87 -6.63
N LEU A 77 2.73 -3.99 -6.71
CA LEU A 77 2.16 -5.32 -6.41
C LEU A 77 1.70 -5.42 -4.95
N SER A 78 2.42 -4.78 -4.02
CA SER A 78 2.01 -4.66 -2.62
C SER A 78 0.68 -3.92 -2.46
N SER A 79 0.48 -2.83 -3.22
CA SER A 79 -0.82 -2.15 -3.24
C SER A 79 -1.91 -3.00 -3.87
N TRP A 80 -1.60 -3.69 -4.97
CA TRP A 80 -2.58 -4.50 -5.70
C TRP A 80 -3.04 -5.74 -4.94
N TYR A 81 -2.21 -6.40 -4.11
CA TYR A 81 -2.72 -7.48 -3.26
C TYR A 81 -3.69 -6.95 -2.19
N ARG A 82 -3.45 -5.76 -1.62
CA ARG A 82 -4.39 -5.14 -0.65
C ARG A 82 -5.71 -4.81 -1.33
N ILE A 83 -5.64 -4.23 -2.54
CA ILE A 83 -6.84 -3.97 -3.35
C ILE A 83 -7.55 -5.27 -3.72
N ALA A 84 -6.83 -6.34 -4.06
CA ALA A 84 -7.41 -7.66 -4.30
C ALA A 84 -8.11 -8.21 -3.06
N TYR A 85 -7.50 -8.05 -1.89
CA TYR A 85 -8.09 -8.43 -0.60
C TYR A 85 -9.40 -7.66 -0.33
N TYR A 86 -9.39 -6.33 -0.45
CA TYR A 86 -10.60 -5.53 -0.29
C TYR A 86 -11.67 -5.87 -1.33
N THR A 87 -11.28 -6.09 -2.59
CA THR A 87 -12.18 -6.50 -3.66
C THR A 87 -12.83 -7.85 -3.33
N ALA A 88 -12.05 -8.80 -2.81
CA ALA A 88 -12.54 -10.11 -2.43
C ALA A 88 -13.60 -10.06 -1.34
N GLN A 89 -13.38 -9.22 -0.32
CA GLN A 89 -14.34 -8.99 0.76
C GLN A 89 -15.61 -8.29 0.25
N ASN A 90 -15.46 -7.24 -0.56
CA ASN A 90 -16.58 -6.44 -1.05
C ASN A 90 -17.45 -7.17 -2.08
N LEU A 91 -16.86 -8.02 -2.91
CA LEU A 91 -17.56 -8.80 -3.93
C LEU A 91 -17.85 -10.25 -3.51
N SER A 92 -17.51 -10.64 -2.28
CA SER A 92 -17.66 -12.01 -1.78
C SER A 92 -17.00 -13.06 -2.70
N ARG A 93 -15.72 -12.83 -3.07
CA ARG A 93 -14.90 -13.67 -3.95
C ARG A 93 -13.87 -14.48 -3.13
N PRO A 94 -14.20 -15.67 -2.61
CA PRO A 94 -13.29 -16.44 -1.75
C PRO A 94 -12.02 -16.91 -2.46
N ASP A 95 -12.09 -17.10 -3.78
CA ASP A 95 -10.94 -17.45 -4.61
C ASP A 95 -9.93 -16.29 -4.72
N LEU A 96 -10.43 -15.05 -4.86
CA LEU A 96 -9.59 -13.85 -4.88
C LEU A 96 -8.99 -13.57 -3.50
N ASP A 97 -9.72 -13.83 -2.41
CA ASP A 97 -9.21 -13.71 -1.04
C ASP A 97 -8.00 -14.64 -0.82
N LYS A 98 -8.13 -15.91 -1.23
CA LYS A 98 -7.04 -16.89 -1.15
C LYS A 98 -5.82 -16.45 -1.95
N LEU A 99 -6.02 -15.94 -3.16
CA LEU A 99 -4.93 -15.43 -4.01
C LEU A 99 -4.28 -14.17 -3.42
N ALA A 100 -5.06 -13.25 -2.86
CA ALA A 100 -4.55 -12.05 -2.22
C ALA A 100 -3.68 -12.37 -1.00
N ARG A 101 -4.11 -13.32 -0.16
CA ARG A 101 -3.32 -13.81 0.98
C ARG A 101 -2.04 -14.50 0.52
N GLY A 102 -2.13 -15.34 -0.51
CA GLY A 102 -0.95 -15.96 -1.13
C GLY A 102 0.03 -14.93 -1.67
N ALA A 103 -0.46 -13.88 -2.35
CA ALA A 103 0.36 -12.79 -2.87
C ALA A 103 1.06 -12.00 -1.75
N ARG A 104 0.37 -11.75 -0.63
CA ARG A 104 1.00 -11.15 0.56
C ARG A 104 2.17 -11.99 1.06
N CYS A 105 2.00 -13.31 1.21
CA CYS A 105 3.07 -14.20 1.64
C CYS A 105 4.23 -14.21 0.62
N ALA A 106 3.92 -14.30 -0.68
CA ALA A 106 4.93 -14.30 -1.73
C ALA A 106 5.77 -13.01 -1.76
N LEU A 107 5.14 -11.84 -1.55
CA LEU A 107 5.84 -10.56 -1.47
C LEU A 107 6.64 -10.41 -0.18
N PHE A 108 6.11 -10.91 0.95
CA PHE A 108 6.84 -10.93 2.21
C PHE A 108 8.11 -11.79 2.12
N ASP A 109 7.98 -13.01 1.58
CA ASP A 109 9.12 -13.90 1.36
C ASP A 109 10.15 -13.24 0.42
N LEU A 110 9.68 -12.59 -0.65
CA LEU A 110 10.56 -11.87 -1.58
C LEU A 110 11.30 -10.73 -0.89
N SER A 111 10.65 -9.94 -0.02
CA SER A 111 11.34 -8.86 0.70
C SER A 111 12.42 -9.34 1.68
N ASN A 112 12.38 -10.61 2.08
CA ASN A 112 13.34 -11.19 3.01
C ASN A 112 14.54 -11.87 2.30
N ASP A 113 14.58 -11.90 0.96
CA ASP A 113 15.64 -12.56 0.18
C ASP A 113 16.93 -11.70 0.04
N GLY A 114 17.12 -10.69 0.89
CA GLY A 114 18.31 -9.83 0.94
C GLY A 114 18.19 -8.56 0.10
N MET A 115 19.33 -8.00 -0.32
CA MET A 115 19.41 -6.64 -0.92
C MET A 115 18.89 -6.57 -2.37
N GLN A 116 19.01 -7.67 -3.13
CA GLN A 116 18.50 -7.77 -4.50
C GLN A 116 17.71 -9.06 -4.65
N PRO A 117 16.51 -9.12 -4.07
CA PRO A 117 15.75 -10.35 -4.05
C PRO A 117 15.29 -10.71 -5.46
N VAL A 118 15.39 -12.00 -5.77
CA VAL A 118 15.04 -12.54 -7.09
C VAL A 118 13.74 -13.29 -6.99
N MET A 119 12.75 -12.90 -7.80
CA MET A 119 11.45 -13.54 -7.79
C MET A 119 11.54 -15.01 -8.23
N ARG A 120 11.13 -15.90 -7.33
CA ARG A 120 11.13 -17.34 -7.60
C ARG A 120 9.93 -17.73 -8.48
N PRO A 121 10.02 -18.83 -9.25
CA PRO A 121 8.93 -19.26 -10.14
C PRO A 121 7.59 -19.55 -9.46
N ASN A 122 7.58 -19.92 -8.18
CA ASN A 122 6.35 -20.12 -7.40
C ASN A 122 5.73 -18.78 -6.98
N GLN A 123 6.53 -17.82 -6.52
CA GLN A 123 6.10 -16.46 -6.18
C GLN A 123 5.49 -15.78 -7.40
N TYR A 124 6.15 -15.87 -8.56
CA TYR A 124 5.60 -15.37 -9.84
C TYR A 124 4.23 -15.97 -10.16
N ARG A 125 4.08 -17.29 -10.06
CA ARG A 125 2.80 -17.97 -10.33
C ARG A 125 1.67 -17.48 -9.42
N ILE A 126 1.95 -17.29 -8.14
CA ILE A 126 0.97 -16.78 -7.16
C ILE A 126 0.58 -15.34 -7.50
N LEU A 127 1.57 -14.47 -7.72
CA LEU A 127 1.35 -13.05 -8.04
C LEU A 127 0.60 -12.88 -9.35
N ARG A 128 0.96 -13.64 -10.39
CA ARG A 128 0.26 -13.68 -11.67
C ARG A 128 -1.19 -14.14 -11.50
N GLY A 129 -1.45 -15.17 -10.70
CA GLY A 129 -2.79 -15.64 -10.41
C GLY A 129 -3.67 -14.56 -9.76
N MET A 130 -3.11 -13.85 -8.77
CA MET A 130 -3.77 -12.72 -8.12
C MET A 130 -4.06 -11.59 -9.12
N VAL A 131 -3.07 -11.16 -9.91
CA VAL A 131 -3.24 -10.10 -10.92
C VAL A 131 -4.35 -10.44 -11.91
N LEU A 132 -4.34 -11.64 -12.49
CA LEU A 132 -5.35 -12.06 -13.46
C LEU A 132 -6.75 -12.15 -12.84
N SER A 133 -6.86 -12.67 -11.62
CA SER A 133 -8.15 -12.75 -10.93
C SER A 133 -8.71 -11.36 -10.57
N LEU A 134 -7.84 -10.43 -10.17
CA LEU A 134 -8.22 -9.05 -9.92
C LEU A 134 -8.66 -8.35 -11.22
N MET A 135 -7.90 -8.50 -12.32
CA MET A 135 -8.28 -7.98 -13.65
C MET A 135 -9.68 -8.47 -14.08
N ASN A 136 -9.96 -9.76 -13.90
CA ASN A 136 -11.27 -10.33 -14.21
C ASN A 136 -12.40 -9.78 -13.31
N SER A 137 -12.05 -9.28 -12.13
CA SER A 137 -13.00 -8.69 -11.19
C SER A 137 -13.26 -7.20 -11.45
N MET A 138 -12.33 -6.49 -12.11
CA MET A 138 -12.40 -5.05 -12.36
C MET A 138 -13.69 -4.57 -13.04
N PRO A 139 -14.25 -5.24 -14.06
CA PRO A 139 -15.52 -4.82 -14.66
C PRO A 139 -16.70 -4.74 -13.69
N PHE A 140 -16.59 -5.39 -12.53
CA PHE A 140 -17.63 -5.43 -11.49
C PHE A 140 -17.33 -4.48 -10.32
N ILE A 141 -16.24 -3.73 -10.35
CA ILE A 141 -15.86 -2.79 -9.30
C ILE A 141 -16.33 -1.37 -9.70
N PRO A 142 -17.19 -0.71 -8.89
CA PRO A 142 -17.50 0.70 -9.08
C PRO A 142 -16.26 1.58 -9.00
N ALA A 143 -16.15 2.60 -9.84
CA ALA A 143 -14.98 3.49 -9.89
C ALA A 143 -14.71 4.18 -8.54
N LYS A 144 -15.76 4.60 -7.83
CA LYS A 144 -15.63 5.15 -6.48
C LYS A 144 -15.12 4.13 -5.47
N LEU A 145 -15.53 2.87 -5.59
CA LEU A 145 -15.03 1.81 -4.72
C LEU A 145 -13.54 1.54 -4.98
N MET A 146 -13.10 1.54 -6.24
CA MET A 146 -11.67 1.44 -6.58
C MET A 146 -10.85 2.57 -5.94
N ALA A 147 -11.31 3.82 -6.04
CA ALA A 147 -10.63 4.96 -5.42
C ALA A 147 -10.52 4.82 -3.89
N VAL A 148 -11.60 4.37 -3.23
CA VAL A 148 -11.59 4.09 -1.78
C VAL A 148 -10.61 2.97 -1.44
N MET A 149 -10.58 1.86 -2.19
CA MET A 149 -9.66 0.75 -1.92
C MET A 149 -8.19 1.14 -2.15
N GLN A 150 -7.90 1.97 -3.16
CA GLN A 150 -6.58 2.54 -3.38
C GLN A 150 -6.15 3.43 -2.20
N GLN A 151 -7.08 4.25 -1.69
CA GLN A 151 -6.83 5.09 -0.53
C GLN A 151 -6.60 4.25 0.74
N GLN A 152 -7.43 3.24 1.00
CA GLN A 152 -7.25 2.31 2.12
C GLN A 152 -5.95 1.51 2.02
N SER A 153 -5.51 1.14 0.81
CA SER A 153 -4.23 0.49 0.60
C SER A 153 -3.05 1.40 0.98
N ARG A 154 -3.16 2.70 0.66
CA ARG A 154 -2.17 3.71 1.07
C ARG A 154 -2.17 3.92 2.57
N GLU A 155 -3.33 4.13 3.18
CA GLU A 155 -3.45 4.33 4.63
C GLU A 155 -2.93 3.14 5.42
N GLN A 156 -3.24 1.91 4.98
CA GLN A 156 -2.68 0.71 5.62
C GLN A 156 -1.16 0.66 5.49
N PHE A 157 -0.61 0.99 4.32
CA PHE A 157 0.84 1.05 4.14
C PHE A 157 1.50 2.10 5.04
N GLU A 158 0.90 3.29 5.12
CA GLU A 158 1.36 4.34 6.01
C GLU A 158 1.30 3.88 7.47
N HIS A 159 0.23 3.21 7.88
CA HIS A 159 0.07 2.64 9.21
C HIS A 159 1.10 1.54 9.53
N ASP A 160 1.48 0.72 8.55
CA ASP A 160 2.46 -0.36 8.75
C ASP A 160 3.90 0.18 8.87
N VAL A 161 4.22 1.26 8.15
CA VAL A 161 5.59 1.83 8.09
C VAL A 161 5.81 2.89 9.16
N ALA A 162 4.78 3.66 9.53
CA ALA A 162 4.92 4.76 10.47
C ALA A 162 5.48 4.38 11.86
N PRO A 163 5.16 3.21 12.44
CA PRO A 163 5.76 2.77 13.70
C PRO A 163 7.30 2.69 13.64
N GLU A 164 7.90 2.32 12.50
CA GLU A 164 9.37 2.30 12.37
C GLU A 164 10.00 3.66 12.67
N TRP A 165 9.29 4.76 12.36
CA TRP A 165 9.73 6.11 12.68
C TRP A 165 9.38 6.52 14.11
N TYR A 166 8.16 6.25 14.57
CA TYR A 166 7.67 6.75 15.85
C TYR A 166 8.25 5.99 17.06
N ASP A 167 8.49 4.69 16.91
CA ASP A 167 9.07 3.84 17.96
C ASP A 167 10.59 3.97 18.04
N ALA A 168 11.22 4.55 17.02
CA ALA A 168 12.66 4.77 17.03
C ALA A 168 13.08 5.79 18.10
N PRO A 169 14.25 5.57 18.74
CA PRO A 169 14.79 6.52 19.70
C PRO A 169 14.94 7.93 19.12
N ALA A 170 14.69 8.96 19.93
CA ALA A 170 14.80 10.36 19.52
C ALA A 170 16.18 10.69 18.90
N TRP A 171 17.25 10.10 19.43
CA TRP A 171 18.60 10.28 18.89
C TRP A 171 18.73 9.78 17.45
N ALA A 172 18.03 8.70 17.09
CA ALA A 172 18.11 8.10 15.76
C ALA A 172 17.35 8.96 14.74
N ARG A 173 16.20 9.50 15.15
CA ARG A 173 15.43 10.48 14.35
C ARG A 173 16.24 11.76 14.09
N ASP A 174 16.94 12.28 15.10
CA ASP A 174 17.85 13.41 14.91
C ASP A 174 19.05 13.06 14.03
N ALA A 175 19.62 11.87 14.21
CA ALA A 175 20.78 11.42 13.47
C ALA A 175 20.46 11.26 11.98
N VAL A 176 19.31 10.69 11.61
CA VAL A 176 18.93 10.55 10.19
C VAL A 176 18.76 11.91 9.51
N VAL A 177 18.17 12.90 10.19
CA VAL A 177 18.06 14.28 9.66
C VAL A 177 19.44 14.90 9.44
N LYS A 178 20.36 14.76 10.41
CA LYS A 178 21.74 15.27 10.28
C LYS A 178 22.49 14.59 9.15
N VAL A 179 22.37 13.26 9.04
CA VAL A 179 23.03 12.46 8.01
C VAL A 179 22.53 12.83 6.63
N ILE A 180 21.21 12.94 6.42
CA ILE A 180 20.61 13.37 5.15
C ILE A 180 21.07 14.78 4.77
N ASN A 181 21.27 15.67 5.74
CA ASN A 181 21.83 17.01 5.52
C ASN A 181 23.36 17.02 5.29
N GLY A 182 24.01 15.85 5.26
CA GLY A 182 25.42 15.70 4.88
C GLY A 182 26.38 15.46 6.05
N ALA A 183 25.90 15.41 7.30
CA ALA A 183 26.76 15.10 8.44
C ALA A 183 27.31 13.66 8.35
N SER A 184 28.54 13.46 8.83
CA SER A 184 29.08 12.12 9.06
C SER A 184 28.32 11.43 10.21
N MET A 185 28.34 10.09 10.27
CA MET A 185 27.71 9.38 11.40
C MET A 185 28.31 9.79 12.74
N ALA A 186 29.64 9.94 12.81
CA ALA A 186 30.32 10.38 14.02
C ALA A 186 29.84 11.78 14.47
N ALA A 187 29.64 12.70 13.53
CA ALA A 187 29.10 14.03 13.83
C ALA A 187 27.62 13.97 14.22
N ALA A 188 26.82 13.14 13.56
CA ALA A 188 25.41 12.96 13.87
C ALA A 188 25.17 12.35 15.26
N MET A 189 26.12 11.51 15.71
CA MET A 189 26.04 10.73 16.94
C MET A 189 26.75 11.33 18.15
N GLN A 190 27.34 12.53 18.07
CA GLN A 190 28.28 13.20 18.99
C GLN A 190 28.16 13.00 20.53
N ARG A 191 27.09 12.38 21.05
CA ARG A 191 26.81 12.13 22.48
C ARG A 191 26.36 10.70 22.81
N HIS A 192 26.33 9.77 21.86
CA HIS A 192 25.80 8.41 22.05
C HIS A 192 26.89 7.37 21.91
N ASP A 193 27.12 6.62 22.99
CA ASP A 193 28.14 5.56 23.08
C ASP A 193 27.60 4.22 22.55
N LEU A 194 27.01 4.26 21.35
CA LEU A 194 26.45 3.09 20.67
C LEU A 194 27.49 2.50 19.71
N GLY A 195 27.42 1.18 19.51
CA GLY A 195 28.18 0.51 18.46
C GLY A 195 27.91 1.18 17.10
N ASN A 196 28.98 1.63 16.44
CA ASN A 196 28.91 2.36 15.16
C ASN A 196 28.13 1.61 14.07
N ARG A 197 28.04 0.27 14.17
CA ARG A 197 27.27 -0.58 13.25
C ARG A 197 25.76 -0.47 13.49
N GLU A 198 25.32 -0.72 14.72
CA GLU A 198 23.90 -0.71 15.09
C GLU A 198 23.28 0.67 14.85
N ALA A 199 24.02 1.73 15.17
CA ALA A 199 23.53 3.08 14.94
C ALA A 199 23.42 3.45 13.45
N ARG A 200 24.28 2.88 12.60
CA ARG A 200 24.15 3.03 11.13
C ARG A 200 22.95 2.28 10.61
N GLU A 201 22.75 1.05 11.05
CA GLU A 201 21.60 0.23 10.66
C GLU A 201 20.30 0.96 11.01
N GLN A 202 20.19 1.51 12.23
CA GLN A 202 19.00 2.24 12.64
C GLN A 202 18.75 3.54 11.84
N VAL A 203 19.80 4.29 11.50
CA VAL A 203 19.67 5.47 10.63
C VAL A 203 19.25 5.07 9.21
N ILE A 204 19.78 3.95 8.68
CA ILE A 204 19.39 3.42 7.38
C ILE A 204 17.92 2.99 7.39
N THR A 205 17.48 2.25 8.41
CA THR A 205 16.08 1.83 8.58
C THR A 205 15.14 3.04 8.59
N LEU A 206 15.44 4.08 9.37
CA LEU A 206 14.63 5.30 9.38
C LEU A 206 14.62 6.02 8.03
N GLY A 207 15.75 6.03 7.33
CA GLY A 207 15.85 6.54 5.98
C GLY A 207 15.03 5.74 4.97
N MET A 208 14.95 4.41 5.14
CA MET A 208 14.11 3.52 4.36
C MET A 208 12.62 3.73 4.67
N ALA A 209 12.24 3.98 5.92
CA ALA A 209 10.87 4.34 6.30
C ALA A 209 10.44 5.67 5.67
N ALA A 210 11.33 6.68 5.65
CA ALA A 210 11.09 7.91 4.90
C ALA A 210 10.98 7.66 3.38
N HIS A 211 11.84 6.81 2.83
CA HIS A 211 11.79 6.43 1.43
C HIS A 211 10.49 5.65 1.08
N ALA A 212 9.99 4.84 2.01
CA ALA A 212 8.72 4.10 1.89
C ALA A 212 7.55 5.04 1.68
N MET A 213 7.52 6.19 2.38
CA MET A 213 6.44 7.18 2.25
C MET A 213 6.56 8.10 1.01
N LEU A 214 7.58 7.92 0.16
CA LEU A 214 7.62 8.62 -1.12
C LEU A 214 6.52 8.10 -2.06
N HIS A 215 5.78 9.04 -2.66
CA HIS A 215 4.84 8.74 -3.75
C HIS A 215 5.56 8.41 -5.06
N ASP A 216 6.79 8.90 -5.25
CA ASP A 216 7.63 8.62 -6.42
C ASP A 216 8.51 7.40 -6.16
N SER A 217 8.24 6.38 -6.94
CA SER A 217 8.75 5.04 -6.84
C SER A 217 9.96 4.75 -7.73
N THR A 218 10.29 5.67 -8.64
CA THR A 218 11.49 5.60 -9.46
C THR A 218 12.76 5.93 -8.65
N THR A 219 12.56 6.43 -7.44
CA THR A 219 13.61 6.70 -6.46
C THR A 219 14.30 5.39 -6.05
N PRO A 220 15.64 5.28 -6.21
CA PRO A 220 16.38 4.10 -5.77
C PRO A 220 16.31 3.91 -4.25
N ILE A 221 16.23 2.65 -3.78
CA ILE A 221 16.22 2.36 -2.34
C ILE A 221 17.55 2.82 -1.71
N PRO A 222 17.52 3.64 -0.65
CA PRO A 222 18.74 4.13 -0.05
C PRO A 222 19.32 3.14 0.97
N GLU A 223 20.05 2.16 0.46
CA GLU A 223 20.70 1.09 1.26
C GLU A 223 21.99 1.53 1.97
N THR A 224 22.46 2.75 1.69
CA THR A 224 23.67 3.30 2.28
C THR A 224 23.43 4.74 2.75
N LEU A 225 24.26 5.21 3.68
CA LEU A 225 24.21 6.61 4.13
C LEU A 225 24.49 7.60 2.98
N GLN A 226 25.30 7.20 2.00
CA GLN A 226 25.56 8.01 0.81
C GLN A 226 24.31 8.11 -0.06
N ALA A 227 23.60 6.99 -0.25
CA ALA A 227 22.32 7.00 -0.97
C ALA A 227 21.26 7.82 -0.22
N LEU A 228 21.20 7.76 1.12
CA LEU A 228 20.30 8.63 1.87
C LEU A 228 20.57 10.12 1.64
N ARG A 229 21.85 10.52 1.61
CA ARG A 229 22.26 11.90 1.33
C ARG A 229 21.87 12.36 -0.07
N SER A 230 22.01 11.50 -1.09
CA SER A 230 21.66 11.88 -2.45
C SER A 230 20.17 12.13 -2.64
N LEU A 231 19.32 11.48 -1.83
CA LEU A 231 17.87 11.64 -1.85
C LEU A 231 17.35 12.79 -0.97
N ARG A 232 18.22 13.65 -0.43
CA ARG A 232 17.87 14.74 0.50
C ARG A 232 16.62 15.54 0.10
N ARG A 233 16.54 15.97 -1.17
CA ARG A 233 15.43 16.81 -1.66
C ARG A 233 14.07 16.10 -1.62
N GLN A 234 14.06 14.78 -1.75
CA GLN A 234 12.85 13.95 -1.73
C GLN A 234 12.50 13.53 -0.31
N LEU A 235 13.49 13.16 0.51
CA LEU A 235 13.25 12.60 1.85
C LEU A 235 12.95 13.67 2.91
N LEU A 236 13.53 14.87 2.84
CA LEU A 236 13.30 15.89 3.86
C LEU A 236 11.83 16.30 4.02
N PRO A 237 11.06 16.57 2.94
CA PRO A 237 9.63 16.88 3.08
C PRO A 237 8.83 15.76 3.73
N VAL A 238 9.19 14.50 3.50
CA VAL A 238 8.53 13.35 4.12
C VAL A 238 8.85 13.28 5.62
N ILE A 239 10.11 13.51 5.99
CA ILE A 239 10.57 13.51 7.39
C ILE A 239 9.89 14.65 8.17
N GLU A 240 9.70 15.82 7.55
CA GLU A 240 8.93 16.90 8.16
C GLU A 240 7.48 16.48 8.46
N ARG A 241 6.82 15.76 7.53
CA ARG A 241 5.49 15.20 7.76
C ARG A 241 5.48 14.21 8.93
N PHE A 242 6.48 13.35 9.02
CA PHE A 242 6.65 12.46 10.19
C PHE A 242 6.75 13.24 11.49
N ASN A 243 7.61 14.26 11.52
CA ASN A 243 7.87 15.08 12.72
C ASN A 243 6.65 15.92 13.14
N ARG A 244 5.77 16.30 12.19
CA ARG A 244 4.47 16.94 12.50
C ARG A 244 3.41 15.96 13.00
N GLY A 245 3.67 14.65 12.96
CA GLY A 245 2.69 13.65 13.34
C GLY A 245 1.66 13.34 12.25
N ASP A 246 1.88 13.76 10.99
CA ASP A 246 0.90 13.63 9.90
C ASP A 246 0.46 12.17 9.65
N TYR A 247 1.32 11.20 10.01
CA TYR A 247 1.07 9.76 9.85
C TYR A 247 0.59 9.05 11.13
N LEU A 248 0.39 9.77 12.24
CA LEU A 248 -0.20 9.20 13.44
C LEU A 248 -1.71 8.94 13.22
N PRO A 249 -2.30 7.91 13.84
CA PRO A 249 -3.75 7.77 13.91
C PRO A 249 -4.40 9.02 14.52
N GLU A 250 -5.61 9.40 14.08
CA GLU A 250 -6.34 10.59 14.57
C GLU A 250 -6.35 10.81 16.10
N PRO A 251 -6.54 9.78 16.97
CA PRO A 251 -6.51 10.03 18.42
C PRO A 251 -5.15 10.47 18.96
N LEU A 252 -4.05 10.16 18.26
CA LEU A 252 -2.69 10.56 18.64
C LEU A 252 -2.27 11.89 17.98
N ARG A 253 -2.82 12.21 16.81
CA ARG A 253 -2.61 13.51 16.13
C ARG A 253 -3.18 14.69 16.92
N ALA A 254 -4.30 14.51 17.61
CA ALA A 254 -4.93 15.56 18.41
C ALA A 254 -4.20 15.86 19.74
N ALA A 255 -3.24 15.01 20.12
CA ALA A 255 -2.49 15.11 21.38
C ALA A 255 -1.01 15.49 21.21
N ALA A 256 -0.53 15.60 19.95
CA ALA A 256 0.83 15.98 19.56
C ALA A 256 0.89 17.45 19.17
#